data_AF-A0A8H4R7M9-F1
#
_entry.id   AF-A0A8H4R7M9-F1
#
_cell.length_a   1.000
_cell.length_b   1.000
_cell.length_c   1.000
_cell.angle_alpha   90.00
_cell.angle_beta   90.00
_cell.angle_gamma   90.00
#
_symmetry.space_group_name_H-M   'P 1'
#
loop_
_entity.id
_entity.type
_entity.pdbx_description
1 polymer ?
#
loop_
_entity_poly.entity_id
_entity_poly.type
_entity_poly.pdbx_seq_one_letter_code
_entity_poly.pdbx_strand_id
1 'polypeptide(L)'
;MADPKDYTVGWICAISEEYVAAQAFLDEKHDGPDYVSPNDNNIYKLGRVGKHKVVIAVLPDGEYGIAAAAGVARDMLHSFPNIRIGLMVGIGGGAPSQKHDIRLGDIVVSAPRDGKGSVFQYDFGKTIQDQTFRAMGFLNQPPTLLRAAVSDIKAEHEGEGHYLDDAINSVLERKPKLRKKYKRPDRSSDRLYQSGHIHPPNDGSGCLTACGEDPSYLILRAERTDEDDNPAIHYGLIASANQLMKDALIRDKLAAEKEVLCFEMEAAGLMNQFPCLVIRGICDYSDSHKNKEWQGYAAMAAAAYAKDLLRRIPPNKVEAEKRIGEILSG
;
A
#
# COMPACT_ATOMS: atom_id res chain seq x y z
N MET A 1 -9.56 6.87 28.68
CA MET A 1 -10.42 6.79 27.48
C MET A 1 -9.81 7.61 26.37
N ALA A 2 -9.96 7.18 25.12
CA ALA A 2 -9.42 7.89 23.97
C ALA A 2 -10.35 9.04 23.54
N ASP A 3 -9.88 10.29 23.59
CA ASP A 3 -10.60 11.42 22.96
C ASP A 3 -10.31 11.41 21.45
N PRO A 4 -11.32 11.33 20.56
CA PRO A 4 -11.11 11.38 19.12
C PRO A 4 -10.36 12.63 18.62
N LYS A 5 -10.39 13.73 19.39
CA LYS A 5 -9.65 14.97 19.07
C LYS A 5 -8.15 14.83 19.28
N ASP A 6 -7.69 13.79 19.96
CA ASP A 6 -6.26 13.57 20.18
C ASP A 6 -5.55 12.91 18.98
N TYR A 7 -6.30 12.36 18.03
CA TYR A 7 -5.75 11.58 16.92
C TYR A 7 -5.51 12.47 15.71
N THR A 8 -4.28 12.46 15.22
CA THR A 8 -3.82 13.34 14.14
C THR A 8 -3.49 12.61 12.85
N VAL A 9 -3.38 11.28 12.90
CA VAL A 9 -3.01 10.43 11.77
C VAL A 9 -4.13 9.41 11.51
N GLY A 10 -4.68 9.44 10.30
CA GLY A 10 -5.60 8.40 9.83
C GLY A 10 -4.86 7.36 8.99
N TRP A 11 -5.12 6.08 9.25
CA TRP A 11 -4.53 4.95 8.53
C TRP A 11 -5.65 4.06 8.00
N ILE A 12 -5.79 3.96 6.68
CA ILE A 12 -6.82 3.16 6.02
C ILE A 12 -6.20 1.90 5.42
N CYS A 13 -6.87 0.77 5.64
CA CYS A 13 -6.58 -0.54 5.08
C CYS A 13 -7.77 -1.00 4.22
N ALA A 14 -7.52 -1.71 3.13
CA ALA A 14 -8.55 -2.32 2.28
C ALA A 14 -9.03 -3.68 2.80
N ILE A 15 -8.14 -4.52 3.31
CA ILE A 15 -8.48 -5.90 3.70
C ILE A 15 -8.02 -6.28 5.11
N SER A 16 -8.52 -7.42 5.59
CA SER A 16 -8.26 -7.93 6.94
C SER A 16 -6.76 -8.13 7.22
N GLU A 17 -6.00 -8.55 6.21
CA GLU A 17 -4.57 -8.82 6.29
C GLU A 17 -3.78 -7.56 6.60
N GLU A 18 -4.10 -6.50 5.87
CA GLU A 18 -3.51 -5.17 6.04
C GLU A 18 -3.89 -4.59 7.40
N TYR A 19 -5.16 -4.75 7.81
CA TYR A 19 -5.64 -4.28 9.11
C TYR A 19 -4.94 -5.01 10.28
N VAL A 20 -4.73 -6.32 10.16
CA VAL A 20 -3.96 -7.10 11.16
C VAL A 20 -2.52 -6.61 11.23
N ALA A 21 -1.88 -6.38 10.08
CA ALA A 21 -0.50 -5.88 10.03
C ALA A 21 -0.40 -4.49 10.67
N ALA A 22 -1.26 -3.54 10.28
CA ALA A 22 -1.32 -2.19 10.84
C ALA A 22 -1.44 -2.22 12.38
N GLN A 23 -2.37 -3.02 12.91
CA GLN A 23 -2.55 -3.19 14.36
C GLN A 23 -1.38 -3.90 15.06
N ALA A 24 -0.57 -4.65 14.33
CA ALA A 24 0.59 -5.34 14.87
C ALA A 24 1.81 -4.42 15.00
N PHE A 25 1.86 -3.35 14.21
CA PHE A 25 2.92 -2.35 14.24
C PHE A 25 2.68 -1.17 15.19
N LEU A 26 1.49 -1.05 15.79
CA LEU A 26 1.24 -0.13 16.91
C LEU A 26 2.25 -0.39 18.06
N ASP A 27 2.89 0.68 18.54
CA ASP A 27 3.74 0.64 19.74
C ASP A 27 2.87 0.49 21.00
N GLU A 28 1.67 1.08 20.98
CA GLU A 28 0.69 1.03 22.06
C GLU A 28 -0.72 0.95 21.46
N LYS A 29 -1.59 0.16 22.07
CA LYS A 29 -3.01 0.07 21.70
C LYS A 29 -3.83 0.87 22.71
N HIS A 30 -4.71 1.71 22.22
CA HIS A 30 -5.69 2.41 23.05
C HIS A 30 -7.03 1.68 22.95
N ASP A 31 -7.89 1.91 23.95
CA ASP A 31 -9.29 1.49 23.87
C ASP A 31 -9.99 2.21 22.71
N GLY A 32 -11.03 1.57 22.16
CA GLY A 32 -11.84 2.17 21.09
C GLY A 32 -12.62 3.40 21.58
N PRO A 33 -13.18 4.19 20.64
CA PRO A 33 -14.09 5.27 21.01
C PRO A 33 -15.42 4.70 21.51
N ASP A 34 -15.99 5.28 22.57
CA ASP A 34 -17.36 4.93 23.02
C ASP A 34 -18.43 5.54 22.11
N TYR A 35 -18.07 6.59 21.37
CA TYR A 35 -18.95 7.31 20.47
C TYR A 35 -18.24 7.66 19.17
N VAL A 36 -18.91 7.34 18.07
CA VAL A 36 -18.59 7.79 16.71
C VAL A 36 -19.80 8.53 16.16
N SER A 37 -19.61 9.28 15.07
CA SER A 37 -20.71 9.99 14.41
C SER A 37 -21.85 9.02 14.06
N PRO A 38 -23.14 9.40 14.18
CA PRO A 38 -24.26 8.47 13.95
C PRO A 38 -24.31 7.83 12.56
N ASN A 39 -23.69 8.45 11.56
CA ASN A 39 -23.64 7.98 10.18
C ASN A 39 -22.27 7.39 9.80
N ASP A 40 -21.40 7.16 10.78
CA ASP A 40 -20.10 6.51 10.59
C ASP A 40 -20.26 4.99 10.73
N ASN A 41 -19.99 4.27 9.64
CA ASN A 41 -20.11 2.81 9.59
C ASN A 41 -18.80 2.08 9.93
N ASN A 42 -17.71 2.82 10.20
CA ASN A 42 -16.41 2.23 10.45
C ASN A 42 -16.31 1.71 11.88
N ILE A 43 -15.49 0.67 12.04
CA ILE A 43 -15.00 0.22 13.33
C ILE A 43 -13.50 0.48 13.40
N TYR A 44 -13.09 1.20 14.46
CA TYR A 44 -11.73 1.71 14.57
C TYR A 44 -10.85 0.90 15.50
N LYS A 45 -9.56 0.83 15.17
CA LYS A 45 -8.51 0.56 16.14
C LYS A 45 -7.71 1.82 16.40
N LEU A 46 -7.54 2.13 17.69
CA LEU A 46 -6.79 3.28 18.13
C LEU A 46 -5.46 2.86 18.75
N GLY A 47 -4.44 3.69 18.59
CA GLY A 47 -3.15 3.45 19.21
C GLY A 47 -2.13 4.54 18.96
N ARG A 48 -0.87 4.19 19.18
CA ARG A 48 0.29 5.05 19.00
C ARG A 48 1.35 4.39 18.14
N VAL A 49 1.97 5.17 17.27
CA VAL A 49 3.16 4.81 16.49
C VAL A 49 4.19 5.91 16.69
N GLY A 50 5.33 5.56 17.29
CA GLY A 50 6.31 6.55 17.74
C GLY A 50 5.67 7.58 18.67
N LYS A 51 5.66 8.84 18.23
CA LYS A 51 5.07 9.97 18.96
C LYS A 51 3.67 10.36 18.46
N HIS A 52 3.11 9.62 17.50
CA HIS A 52 1.84 9.97 16.84
C HIS A 52 0.69 9.08 17.31
N LYS A 53 -0.46 9.68 17.61
CA LYS A 53 -1.71 8.97 17.86
C LYS A 53 -2.40 8.67 16.53
N VAL A 54 -2.64 7.39 16.27
CA VAL A 54 -3.12 6.86 14.99
C VAL A 54 -4.50 6.22 15.17
N VAL A 55 -5.41 6.57 14.26
CA VAL A 55 -6.70 5.88 14.09
C VAL A 55 -6.61 5.02 12.83
N ILE A 56 -6.93 3.74 12.98
CA ILE A 56 -6.88 2.75 11.91
C ILE A 56 -8.31 2.30 11.60
N ALA A 57 -8.68 2.33 10.32
CA ALA A 57 -9.91 1.73 9.81
C ALA A 57 -9.61 0.72 8.70
N VAL A 58 -10.55 -0.18 8.48
CA VAL A 58 -10.55 -1.13 7.37
C VAL A 58 -11.86 -0.99 6.60
N LEU A 59 -11.83 -1.21 5.28
CA LEU A 59 -13.04 -1.28 4.49
C LEU A 59 -13.98 -2.39 4.99
N PRO A 60 -15.31 -2.26 4.79
CA PRO A 60 -16.27 -3.29 5.15
C PRO A 60 -15.95 -4.64 4.51
N ASP A 61 -16.25 -5.73 5.21
CA ASP A 61 -15.97 -7.08 4.71
C ASP A 61 -16.71 -7.35 3.39
N GLY A 62 -15.99 -7.87 2.40
CA GLY A 62 -16.50 -8.08 1.04
C GLY A 62 -16.50 -6.83 0.15
N GLU A 63 -16.15 -5.66 0.68
CA GLU A 63 -16.01 -4.43 -0.10
C GLU A 63 -14.52 -4.11 -0.37
N TYR A 64 -14.26 -3.62 -1.57
CA TYR A 64 -12.96 -3.06 -1.99
C TYR A 64 -13.21 -2.06 -3.11
N GLY A 65 -12.19 -1.28 -3.43
CA GLY A 65 -12.30 -0.28 -4.49
C GLY A 65 -12.43 1.16 -3.99
N ILE A 66 -12.42 2.06 -4.97
CA ILE A 66 -12.34 3.52 -4.82
C ILE A 66 -13.48 4.07 -3.96
N ALA A 67 -14.73 3.63 -4.20
CA ALA A 67 -15.90 4.17 -3.53
C ALA A 67 -15.96 3.81 -2.03
N ALA A 68 -15.64 2.56 -1.70
CA ALA A 68 -15.58 2.08 -0.32
C ALA A 68 -14.48 2.83 0.47
N ALA A 69 -13.30 2.99 -0.13
CA ALA A 69 -12.21 3.74 0.48
C ALA A 69 -12.57 5.21 0.77
N ALA A 70 -13.22 5.89 -0.19
CA ALA A 70 -13.70 7.26 0.01
C ALA A 70 -14.76 7.34 1.13
N GLY A 71 -15.67 6.36 1.20
CA GLY A 71 -16.66 6.25 2.27
C GLY A 71 -16.02 6.13 3.65
N VAL A 72 -15.09 5.19 3.82
CA VAL A 72 -14.34 4.98 5.06
C VAL A 72 -13.59 6.25 5.47
N ALA A 73 -12.91 6.92 4.53
CA ALA A 73 -12.17 8.14 4.82
C ALA A 73 -13.09 9.27 5.30
N ARG A 74 -14.22 9.49 4.61
CA ARG A 74 -15.20 10.51 4.99
C ARG A 74 -15.75 10.26 6.38
N ASP A 75 -16.16 9.03 6.66
CA ASP A 75 -16.75 8.66 7.95
C ASP A 75 -15.70 8.81 9.08
N MET A 76 -14.43 8.44 8.82
CA MET A 76 -13.29 8.68 9.71
C MET A 76 -13.11 10.16 10.05
N LEU A 77 -13.18 11.05 9.07
CA LEU A 77 -13.03 12.49 9.31
C LEU A 77 -14.19 13.09 10.12
N HIS A 78 -15.39 12.52 10.03
CA HIS A 78 -16.52 12.94 10.86
C HIS A 78 -16.32 12.59 12.34
N SER A 79 -15.78 11.41 12.64
CA SER A 79 -15.59 10.95 14.02
C SER A 79 -14.27 11.42 14.63
N PHE A 80 -13.23 11.63 13.81
CA PHE A 80 -11.90 12.06 14.22
C PHE A 80 -11.54 13.40 13.57
N PRO A 81 -12.08 14.52 14.07
CA PRO A 81 -11.97 15.82 13.41
C PRO A 81 -10.55 16.39 13.41
N ASN A 82 -9.64 15.88 14.25
CA ASN A 82 -8.26 16.38 14.35
C ASN A 82 -7.26 15.65 13.44
N ILE A 83 -7.72 14.75 12.56
CA ILE A 83 -6.83 14.13 11.55
C ILE A 83 -6.28 15.22 10.63
N ARG A 84 -4.96 15.19 10.43
CA ARG A 84 -4.20 16.17 9.64
C ARG A 84 -3.43 15.52 8.49
N ILE A 85 -3.03 14.27 8.64
CA ILE A 85 -2.40 13.48 7.57
C ILE A 85 -3.03 12.09 7.48
N GLY A 86 -3.08 11.58 6.25
CA GLY A 86 -3.56 10.24 5.95
C GLY A 86 -2.46 9.29 5.49
N LEU A 87 -2.67 7.99 5.72
CA LEU A 87 -1.92 6.90 5.11
C LEU A 87 -2.90 5.89 4.52
N MET A 88 -2.68 5.47 3.28
CA MET A 88 -3.30 4.29 2.69
C MET A 88 -2.23 3.20 2.62
N VAL A 89 -2.31 2.22 3.51
CA VAL A 89 -1.27 1.19 3.64
C VAL A 89 -1.90 -0.16 3.40
N GLY A 90 -1.33 -0.90 2.47
CA GLY A 90 -1.86 -2.20 2.13
C GLY A 90 -0.95 -3.00 1.22
N ILE A 91 -1.55 -3.93 0.48
CA ILE A 91 -0.88 -4.74 -0.54
C ILE A 91 -1.23 -4.22 -1.93
N GLY A 92 -0.37 -4.52 -2.89
CA GLY A 92 -0.60 -4.26 -4.31
C GLY A 92 0.13 -5.28 -5.17
N GLY A 93 -0.19 -5.27 -6.46
CA GLY A 93 0.56 -6.04 -7.45
C GLY A 93 1.74 -5.21 -7.95
N GLY A 94 2.91 -5.82 -8.13
CA GLY A 94 4.11 -5.18 -8.64
C GLY A 94 4.13 -5.12 -10.16
N ALA A 95 4.90 -4.19 -10.70
CA ALA A 95 5.18 -4.06 -12.13
C ALA A 95 6.69 -4.06 -12.38
N PRO A 96 7.34 -5.24 -12.38
CA PRO A 96 8.79 -5.33 -12.57
C PRO A 96 9.19 -4.82 -13.96
N SER A 97 10.34 -4.17 -14.04
CA SER A 97 10.92 -3.69 -15.29
C SER A 97 12.44 -3.74 -15.23
N GLN A 98 13.12 -3.48 -16.34
CA GLN A 98 14.59 -3.39 -16.35
C GLN A 98 15.14 -2.30 -15.42
N LYS A 99 14.36 -1.23 -15.17
CA LYS A 99 14.75 -0.14 -14.25
C LYS A 99 14.42 -0.45 -12.79
N HIS A 100 13.41 -1.28 -12.56
CA HIS A 100 12.86 -1.55 -11.25
C HIS A 100 12.65 -3.05 -11.09
N ASP A 101 13.64 -3.71 -10.47
CA ASP A 101 13.55 -5.12 -10.10
C ASP A 101 12.66 -5.30 -8.86
N ILE A 102 11.35 -5.09 -9.07
CA ILE A 102 10.34 -5.26 -8.03
C ILE A 102 10.11 -6.76 -7.78
N ARG A 103 10.16 -7.16 -6.52
CA ARG A 103 10.00 -8.53 -6.06
C ARG A 103 8.84 -8.70 -5.09
N LEU A 104 8.37 -9.93 -4.90
CA LEU A 104 7.37 -10.20 -3.89
C LEU A 104 7.94 -9.91 -2.49
N GLY A 105 7.16 -9.20 -1.67
CA GLY A 105 7.58 -8.71 -0.36
C GLY A 105 8.25 -7.33 -0.38
N ASP A 106 8.63 -6.79 -1.56
CA ASP A 106 9.08 -5.40 -1.68
C ASP A 106 7.98 -4.40 -1.34
N ILE A 107 8.37 -3.14 -1.21
CA ILE A 107 7.48 -2.04 -0.87
C ILE A 107 7.51 -1.01 -2.00
N VAL A 108 6.35 -0.57 -2.46
CA VAL A 108 6.20 0.57 -3.36
C VAL A 108 5.53 1.72 -2.60
N VAL A 109 6.19 2.87 -2.59
CA VAL A 109 5.72 4.10 -1.95
C VAL A 109 5.35 5.11 -3.04
N SER A 110 4.16 5.68 -2.95
CA SER A 110 3.71 6.65 -3.96
C SER A 110 4.55 7.93 -3.88
N ALA A 111 5.26 8.23 -4.96
CA ALA A 111 6.12 9.42 -5.04
C ALA A 111 5.87 10.15 -6.37
N PRO A 112 5.63 11.48 -6.34
CA PRO A 112 5.50 12.24 -7.57
C PRO A 112 6.85 12.32 -8.31
N ARG A 113 6.82 12.16 -9.63
CA ARG A 113 8.00 12.29 -10.51
C ARG A 113 7.62 13.00 -11.80
N ASP A 114 8.56 13.74 -12.38
CA ASP A 114 8.46 14.34 -13.72
C ASP A 114 7.16 15.12 -13.98
N GLY A 115 6.74 15.90 -12.98
CA GLY A 115 5.51 16.71 -13.06
C GLY A 115 4.19 15.92 -12.96
N LYS A 116 4.25 14.60 -12.71
CA LYS A 116 3.07 13.74 -12.52
C LYS A 116 2.71 13.60 -11.05
N GLY A 117 1.44 13.29 -10.78
CA GLY A 117 0.98 12.87 -9.45
C GLY A 117 1.64 11.56 -9.02
N SER A 118 1.46 11.17 -7.75
CA SER A 118 2.01 9.89 -7.24
C SER A 118 1.06 8.70 -7.46
N VAL A 119 -0.20 8.98 -7.82
CA VAL A 119 -1.22 7.99 -8.13
C VAL A 119 -1.85 8.32 -9.49
N PHE A 120 -2.09 7.29 -10.29
CA PHE A 120 -2.72 7.38 -11.61
C PHE A 120 -3.96 6.49 -11.66
N GLN A 121 -5.14 7.08 -11.84
CA GLN A 121 -6.35 6.30 -12.05
C GLN A 121 -6.47 5.87 -13.52
N TYR A 122 -6.20 4.60 -13.82
CA TYR A 122 -6.06 4.14 -15.21
C TYR A 122 -7.38 3.71 -15.87
N ASP A 123 -8.46 3.58 -15.09
CA ASP A 123 -9.80 3.25 -15.59
C ASP A 123 -10.73 4.47 -15.71
N PHE A 124 -10.27 5.66 -15.31
CA PHE A 124 -11.04 6.90 -15.40
C PHE A 124 -10.67 7.70 -16.63
N GLY A 125 -11.61 7.85 -17.56
CA GLY A 125 -11.30 8.42 -18.86
C GLY A 125 -12.41 8.30 -19.88
N LYS A 126 -12.05 8.50 -21.14
CA LYS A 126 -12.99 8.46 -22.28
C LYS A 126 -12.66 7.30 -23.19
N THR A 127 -13.69 6.54 -23.54
CA THR A 127 -13.68 5.64 -24.69
C THR A 127 -14.25 6.40 -25.88
N ILE A 128 -13.50 6.46 -26.98
CA ILE A 128 -13.90 7.12 -28.22
C ILE A 128 -13.86 6.04 -29.31
N GLN A 129 -14.89 6.01 -30.16
CA GLN A 129 -14.97 5.05 -31.26
C GLN A 129 -13.67 5.07 -32.08
N ASP A 130 -13.12 3.87 -32.33
CA ASP A 130 -11.89 3.63 -33.08
C ASP A 130 -10.62 4.31 -32.49
N GLN A 131 -10.59 4.59 -31.18
CA GLN A 131 -9.41 5.14 -30.50
C GLN A 131 -9.07 4.37 -29.22
N THR A 132 -7.81 4.47 -28.80
CA THR A 132 -7.36 3.95 -27.50
C THR A 132 -8.02 4.72 -26.37
N PHE A 133 -8.33 4.03 -25.27
CA PHE A 133 -8.83 4.65 -24.05
C PHE A 133 -7.93 5.81 -23.63
N ARG A 134 -8.54 6.97 -23.41
CA ARG A 134 -7.83 8.16 -22.94
C ARG A 134 -8.12 8.35 -21.46
N ALA A 135 -7.16 7.99 -20.62
CA ALA A 135 -7.21 8.30 -19.20
C ALA A 135 -7.29 9.83 -18.98
N MET A 136 -8.16 10.24 -18.07
CA MET A 136 -8.46 11.63 -17.74
C MET A 136 -8.30 11.83 -16.22
N GLY A 137 -8.40 13.08 -15.79
CA GLY A 137 -8.34 13.43 -14.38
C GLY A 137 -6.91 13.65 -13.89
N PHE A 138 -6.84 14.35 -12.76
CA PHE A 138 -5.62 14.58 -12.02
C PHE A 138 -5.90 14.28 -10.55
N LEU A 139 -5.04 13.49 -9.95
CA LEU A 139 -5.09 13.18 -8.52
C LEU A 139 -4.02 14.02 -7.82
N ASN A 140 -4.40 14.60 -6.69
CA ASN A 140 -3.49 15.39 -5.86
C ASN A 140 -2.28 14.57 -5.42
N GLN A 141 -1.22 15.29 -5.05
CA GLN A 141 -0.02 14.70 -4.48
C GLN A 141 -0.16 14.54 -2.96
N PRO A 142 0.62 13.64 -2.33
CA PRO A 142 0.69 13.56 -0.88
C PRO A 142 1.11 14.91 -0.27
N PRO A 143 0.63 15.24 0.95
CA PRO A 143 1.05 16.43 1.69
C PRO A 143 2.56 16.64 1.68
N THR A 144 3.00 17.90 1.61
CA THR A 144 4.42 18.26 1.58
C THR A 144 5.18 17.68 2.77
N LEU A 145 4.56 17.61 3.95
CA LEU A 145 5.15 16.95 5.13
C LEU A 145 5.47 15.48 4.88
N LEU A 146 4.54 14.71 4.30
CA LEU A 146 4.76 13.30 3.99
C LEU A 146 5.84 13.12 2.92
N ARG A 147 5.88 14.01 1.91
CA ARG A 147 6.93 13.98 0.87
C ARG A 147 8.32 14.31 1.45
N ALA A 148 8.41 15.27 2.36
CA ALA A 148 9.65 15.58 3.06
C ALA A 148 10.13 14.40 3.93
N ALA A 149 9.20 13.72 4.62
CA ALA A 149 9.50 12.52 5.39
C ALA A 149 10.00 11.37 4.49
N VAL A 150 9.43 11.22 3.28
CA VAL A 150 9.91 10.26 2.28
C VAL A 150 11.33 10.59 1.80
N SER A 151 11.66 11.86 1.57
CA SER A 151 13.03 12.24 1.20
C SER A 151 14.04 11.94 2.31
N ASP A 152 13.68 12.22 3.56
CA ASP A 152 14.52 11.99 4.73
C ASP A 152 14.74 10.49 5.00
N ILE A 153 13.68 9.68 5.00
CA ILE A 153 13.82 8.23 5.23
C ILE A 153 14.57 7.55 4.10
N LYS A 154 14.41 8.01 2.85
CA LYS A 154 15.16 7.47 1.71
C LYS A 154 16.67 7.70 1.89
N ALA A 155 17.07 8.89 2.32
CA ALA A 155 18.48 9.18 2.56
C ALA A 155 19.06 8.36 3.72
N GLU A 156 18.29 8.14 4.77
CA GLU A 156 18.68 7.26 5.88
C GLU A 156 18.86 5.82 5.42
N HIS A 157 17.88 5.27 4.69
CA HIS A 157 17.93 3.90 4.19
C HIS A 157 19.09 3.68 3.21
N GLU A 158 19.39 4.66 2.36
CA GLU A 158 20.54 4.60 1.44
C GLU A 158 21.89 4.66 2.17
N GLY A 159 21.99 5.42 3.27
CA GLY A 159 23.24 5.60 4.01
C GLY A 159 23.52 4.50 5.05
N GLU A 160 22.51 4.09 5.79
CA GLU A 160 22.62 3.23 6.98
C GLU A 160 21.87 1.89 6.82
N GLY A 161 21.16 1.69 5.72
CA GLY A 161 20.24 0.57 5.53
C GLY A 161 18.95 0.73 6.34
N HIS A 162 18.19 -0.35 6.45
CA HIS A 162 16.94 -0.37 7.21
C HIS A 162 16.70 -1.69 7.93
N TYR A 163 15.88 -1.65 8.99
CA TYR A 163 15.59 -2.82 9.84
C TYR A 163 14.16 -3.34 9.65
N LEU A 164 13.61 -3.24 8.43
CA LEU A 164 12.23 -3.63 8.16
C LEU A 164 11.99 -5.12 8.39
N ASP A 165 12.88 -6.01 7.92
CA ASP A 165 12.74 -7.45 8.15
C ASP A 165 12.82 -7.81 9.64
N ASP A 166 13.76 -7.19 10.37
CA ASP A 166 13.88 -7.35 11.83
C ASP A 166 12.64 -6.86 12.57
N ALA A 167 12.05 -5.75 12.14
CA ALA A 167 10.82 -5.21 12.71
C ALA A 167 9.64 -6.18 12.50
N ILE A 168 9.55 -6.80 11.32
CA ILE A 168 8.55 -7.84 11.02
C ILE A 168 8.78 -9.06 11.91
N ASN A 169 10.00 -9.58 11.97
CA ASN A 169 10.36 -10.76 12.78
C ASN A 169 10.08 -10.52 14.27
N SER A 170 10.41 -9.33 14.80
CA SER A 170 10.09 -8.92 16.16
C SER A 170 8.58 -8.90 16.46
N VAL A 171 7.73 -8.56 15.48
CA VAL A 171 6.27 -8.66 15.64
C VAL A 171 5.82 -10.13 15.65
N LEU A 172 6.37 -10.96 14.76
CA LEU A 172 6.03 -12.38 14.64
C LEU A 172 6.48 -13.20 15.85
N GLU A 173 7.55 -12.80 16.53
CA GLU A 173 7.98 -13.35 17.81
C GLU A 173 7.00 -13.04 18.94
N ARG A 174 6.61 -11.77 19.06
CA ARG A 174 5.61 -11.35 20.07
C ARG A 174 4.21 -11.89 19.80
N LYS A 175 3.91 -12.26 18.55
CA LYS A 175 2.59 -12.76 18.13
C LYS A 175 2.69 -14.07 17.32
N PRO A 176 2.96 -15.21 17.99
CA PRO A 176 3.19 -16.48 17.31
C PRO A 176 2.05 -16.94 16.39
N LYS A 177 0.79 -16.58 16.69
CA LYS A 177 -0.37 -16.89 15.85
C LYS A 177 -0.26 -16.29 14.43
N LEU A 178 0.43 -15.16 14.28
CA LEU A 178 0.60 -14.51 12.98
C LEU A 178 1.60 -15.24 12.08
N ARG A 179 2.54 -16.01 12.64
CA ARG A 179 3.57 -16.72 11.87
C ARG A 179 3.01 -17.65 10.79
N LYS A 180 1.79 -18.18 10.98
CA LYS A 180 1.15 -19.07 10.00
C LYS A 180 0.86 -18.36 8.67
N LYS A 181 0.48 -17.07 8.69
CA LYS A 181 0.00 -16.32 7.53
C LYS A 181 0.89 -15.13 7.14
N TYR A 182 1.65 -14.59 8.09
CA TYR A 182 2.36 -13.32 7.93
C TYR A 182 3.90 -13.47 7.94
N LYS A 183 4.41 -14.70 8.12
CA LYS A 183 5.84 -14.94 7.90
C LYS A 183 6.17 -14.76 6.42
N ARG A 184 7.42 -14.40 6.13
CA ARG A 184 7.92 -14.40 4.76
C ARG A 184 7.75 -15.80 4.15
N PRO A 185 7.13 -15.92 2.97
CA PRO A 185 7.15 -17.16 2.20
C PRO A 185 8.58 -17.54 1.81
N ASP A 186 8.76 -18.76 1.31
CA ASP A 186 10.06 -19.19 0.81
C ASP A 186 10.49 -18.34 -0.39
N ARG A 187 11.78 -17.99 -0.50
CA ARG A 187 12.28 -17.16 -1.61
C ARG A 187 12.03 -17.82 -2.97
N SER A 188 11.98 -19.15 -3.04
CA SER A 188 11.67 -19.89 -4.27
C SER A 188 10.23 -19.70 -4.78
N SER A 189 9.32 -19.22 -3.92
CA SER A 189 7.95 -18.87 -4.32
C SER A 189 7.85 -17.51 -5.03
N ASP A 190 8.92 -16.71 -5.01
CA ASP A 190 9.02 -15.47 -5.79
C ASP A 190 9.35 -15.77 -7.26
N ARG A 191 8.30 -16.03 -8.05
CA ARG A 191 8.40 -16.45 -9.45
C ARG A 191 7.79 -15.39 -10.36
N LEU A 192 8.62 -14.75 -11.18
CA LEU A 192 8.18 -13.84 -12.24
C LEU A 192 8.10 -14.61 -13.56
N TYR A 193 6.88 -14.78 -14.07
CA TYR A 193 6.63 -15.44 -15.35
C TYR A 193 6.76 -14.46 -16.52
N GLN A 194 7.11 -15.00 -17.69
CA GLN A 194 7.06 -14.27 -18.96
C GLN A 194 5.64 -13.77 -19.21
N SER A 195 5.49 -12.53 -19.69
CA SER A 195 4.18 -11.89 -19.81
C SER A 195 3.21 -12.59 -20.77
N GLY A 196 3.73 -13.35 -21.74
CA GLY A 196 2.91 -14.17 -22.64
C GLY A 196 2.52 -15.53 -22.08
N HIS A 197 3.06 -15.94 -20.94
CA HIS A 197 2.69 -17.20 -20.29
C HIS A 197 1.44 -16.98 -19.44
N ILE A 198 0.31 -17.51 -19.90
CA ILE A 198 -0.97 -17.31 -19.21
C ILE A 198 -1.19 -18.48 -18.25
N HIS A 199 -1.49 -18.16 -16.99
CA HIS A 199 -1.87 -19.17 -16.01
C HIS A 199 -3.20 -19.82 -16.42
N PRO A 200 -3.29 -21.15 -16.48
CA PRO A 200 -4.52 -21.85 -16.84
C PRO A 200 -5.71 -21.46 -15.95
N PRO A 201 -6.95 -21.44 -16.49
CA PRO A 201 -8.15 -21.21 -15.69
C PRO A 201 -8.27 -22.24 -14.56
N ASN A 202 -8.41 -21.69 -13.37
CA ASN A 202 -8.39 -22.28 -12.03
C ASN A 202 -8.96 -23.73 -11.89
N ASP A 203 -8.09 -24.71 -11.64
CA ASP A 203 -8.43 -26.02 -11.06
C ASP A 203 -8.12 -26.08 -9.54
N GLY A 204 -7.67 -24.97 -8.94
CA GLY A 204 -7.25 -24.87 -7.54
C GLY A 204 -5.82 -25.32 -7.27
N SER A 205 -5.06 -25.71 -8.31
CA SER A 205 -3.63 -26.02 -8.18
C SER A 205 -2.78 -24.74 -8.07
N GLY A 206 -1.64 -24.84 -7.39
CA GLY A 206 -0.68 -23.73 -7.27
C GLY A 206 0.06 -23.50 -8.59
N CYS A 207 0.61 -22.30 -8.79
CA CYS A 207 1.29 -21.93 -10.05
C CYS A 207 2.42 -22.89 -10.44
N LEU A 208 3.13 -23.46 -9.45
CA LEU A 208 4.15 -24.47 -9.70
C LEU A 208 3.59 -25.70 -10.43
N THR A 209 2.41 -26.16 -10.01
CA THR A 209 1.74 -27.33 -10.57
C THR A 209 1.08 -27.00 -11.91
N ALA A 210 0.40 -25.86 -12.00
CA ALA A 210 -0.35 -25.46 -13.19
C ALA A 210 0.55 -25.06 -14.37
N CYS A 211 1.65 -24.37 -14.08
CA CYS A 211 2.55 -23.78 -15.09
C CYS A 211 3.85 -24.58 -15.27
N GLY A 212 4.12 -25.54 -14.39
CA GLY A 212 5.34 -26.34 -14.39
C GLY A 212 6.58 -25.58 -13.90
N GLU A 213 7.72 -26.26 -14.00
CA GLU A 213 9.04 -25.77 -13.57
C GLU A 213 9.97 -25.40 -14.73
N ASP A 214 9.46 -25.40 -15.97
CA ASP A 214 10.28 -25.07 -17.14
C ASP A 214 10.85 -23.64 -16.98
N PRO A 215 12.19 -23.49 -16.87
CA PRO A 215 12.82 -22.19 -16.68
C PRO A 215 12.57 -21.23 -17.85
N SER A 216 12.20 -21.73 -19.04
CA SER A 216 11.91 -20.90 -20.21
C SER A 216 10.66 -20.02 -20.04
N TYR A 217 9.74 -20.37 -19.13
CA TYR A 217 8.57 -19.54 -18.81
C TYR A 217 8.84 -18.51 -17.73
N LEU A 218 10.01 -18.53 -17.10
CA LEU A 218 10.38 -17.60 -16.04
C LEU A 218 11.33 -16.52 -16.56
N ILE A 219 11.24 -15.33 -15.96
CA ILE A 219 12.24 -14.27 -16.12
C ILE A 219 13.35 -14.56 -15.12
N LEU A 220 14.53 -14.91 -15.63
CA LEU A 220 15.71 -15.10 -14.78
C LEU A 220 16.17 -13.76 -14.23
N ARG A 221 16.34 -13.70 -12.90
CA ARG A 221 16.81 -12.52 -12.17
C ARG A 221 17.98 -12.92 -11.30
N ALA A 222 19.00 -12.07 -11.21
CA ALA A 222 20.13 -12.29 -10.31
C ALA A 222 19.63 -12.41 -8.86
N GLU A 223 20.30 -13.21 -8.02
CA GLU A 223 19.99 -13.20 -6.60
C GLU A 223 20.38 -11.85 -6.00
N ARG A 224 19.53 -11.34 -5.09
CA ARG A 224 19.90 -10.18 -4.28
C ARG A 224 20.96 -10.59 -3.27
N THR A 225 21.98 -9.76 -3.15
CA THR A 225 23.10 -9.88 -2.22
C THR A 225 22.77 -9.26 -0.87
N ASP A 226 23.68 -9.37 0.09
CA ASP A 226 23.55 -8.69 1.39
C ASP A 226 23.74 -7.16 1.28
N GLU A 227 24.22 -6.66 0.14
CA GLU A 227 24.33 -5.22 -0.17
C GLU A 227 22.99 -4.64 -0.68
N ASP A 228 22.03 -5.49 -1.03
CA ASP A 228 20.70 -5.07 -1.48
C ASP A 228 19.72 -4.93 -0.31
N ASP A 229 18.87 -3.91 -0.39
CA ASP A 229 17.77 -3.74 0.56
C ASP A 229 16.83 -4.95 0.56
N ASN A 230 16.45 -5.36 1.78
CA ASN A 230 15.60 -6.52 1.97
C ASN A 230 14.59 -6.32 3.12
N PRO A 231 13.29 -6.09 2.83
CA PRO A 231 12.69 -5.90 1.50
C PRO A 231 13.17 -4.61 0.82
N ALA A 232 13.23 -4.58 -0.52
CA ALA A 232 13.60 -3.35 -1.24
C ALA A 232 12.44 -2.37 -1.29
N ILE A 233 12.77 -1.07 -1.35
CA ILE A 233 11.79 0.01 -1.37
C ILE A 233 11.88 0.80 -2.67
N HIS A 234 10.76 0.86 -3.38
CA HIS A 234 10.64 1.54 -4.67
C HIS A 234 9.75 2.76 -4.52
N TYR A 235 10.16 3.89 -5.12
CA TYR A 235 9.45 5.16 -5.00
C TYR A 235 8.96 5.61 -6.37
N GLY A 236 7.65 5.65 -6.61
CA GLY A 236 7.14 6.07 -7.92
C GLY A 236 5.63 6.02 -8.08
N LEU A 237 5.19 5.84 -9.32
CA LEU A 237 3.78 5.92 -9.68
C LEU A 237 3.04 4.63 -9.30
N ILE A 238 1.92 4.79 -8.60
CA ILE A 238 0.98 3.71 -8.30
C ILE A 238 -0.27 3.87 -9.17
N ALA A 239 -0.64 2.83 -9.89
CA ALA A 239 -1.84 2.77 -10.71
C ALA A 239 -3.03 2.24 -9.90
N SER A 240 -4.14 2.98 -9.94
CA SER A 240 -5.37 2.72 -9.19
C SER A 240 -6.55 2.49 -10.12
N ALA A 241 -7.45 1.55 -9.82
CA ALA A 241 -8.70 1.34 -10.56
C ALA A 241 -9.72 0.52 -9.77
N ASN A 242 -10.96 0.47 -10.25
CA ASN A 242 -11.98 -0.47 -9.73
C ASN A 242 -11.83 -1.90 -10.31
N GLN A 243 -10.86 -2.12 -11.18
CA GLN A 243 -10.60 -3.41 -11.81
C GLN A 243 -9.27 -3.99 -11.32
N LEU A 244 -9.30 -5.24 -10.89
CA LEU A 244 -8.09 -5.95 -10.50
C LEU A 244 -7.21 -6.27 -11.72
N MET A 245 -5.96 -5.82 -11.72
CA MET A 245 -5.00 -6.12 -12.78
C MET A 245 -4.53 -7.59 -12.72
N LYS A 246 -4.84 -8.36 -13.77
CA LYS A 246 -4.38 -9.74 -13.99
C LYS A 246 -3.86 -9.96 -15.42
N ASP A 247 -3.51 -8.89 -16.10
CA ASP A 247 -3.04 -8.90 -17.48
C ASP A 247 -1.61 -8.37 -17.54
N ALA A 248 -0.67 -9.28 -17.73
CA ALA A 248 0.75 -8.98 -17.80
C ALA A 248 1.10 -8.04 -18.96
N LEU A 249 0.40 -8.12 -20.09
CA LEU A 249 0.66 -7.29 -21.26
C LEU A 249 0.19 -5.85 -21.02
N ILE A 250 -0.99 -5.68 -20.42
CA ILE A 250 -1.48 -4.35 -20.03
C ILE A 250 -0.61 -3.75 -18.93
N ARG A 251 -0.23 -4.54 -17.93
CA ARG A 251 0.72 -4.15 -16.88
C ARG A 251 2.01 -3.63 -17.47
N ASP A 252 2.66 -4.40 -18.35
CA ASP A 252 3.95 -4.04 -18.95
C ASP A 252 3.82 -2.79 -19.83
N LYS A 253 2.72 -2.67 -20.58
CA LYS A 253 2.43 -1.47 -21.37
C LYS A 253 2.33 -0.22 -20.48
N LEU A 254 1.58 -0.30 -19.38
CA LEU A 254 1.44 0.83 -18.45
C LEU A 254 2.74 1.13 -17.70
N ALA A 255 3.53 0.11 -17.36
CA ALA A 255 4.86 0.28 -16.79
C ALA A 255 5.80 1.00 -17.77
N ALA A 256 5.78 0.62 -19.06
CA ALA A 256 6.62 1.26 -20.08
C ALA A 256 6.16 2.70 -20.41
N GLU A 257 4.86 2.94 -20.57
CA GLU A 257 4.32 4.24 -21.00
C GLU A 257 4.26 5.27 -19.87
N LYS A 258 4.04 4.83 -18.64
CA LYS A 258 3.75 5.71 -17.49
C LYS A 258 4.72 5.55 -16.33
N GLU A 259 5.62 4.56 -16.37
CA GLU A 259 6.51 4.19 -15.26
C GLU A 259 5.74 3.80 -13.99
N VAL A 260 4.63 3.08 -14.19
CA VAL A 260 3.86 2.45 -13.11
C VAL A 260 4.71 1.37 -12.45
N LEU A 261 4.78 1.39 -11.12
CA LEU A 261 5.51 0.41 -10.31
C LEU A 261 4.58 -0.56 -9.58
N CYS A 262 3.34 -0.15 -9.32
CA CYS A 262 2.40 -0.94 -8.54
C CYS A 262 0.95 -0.71 -9.00
N PHE A 263 0.12 -1.75 -8.92
CA PHE A 263 -1.32 -1.72 -9.16
C PHE A 263 -2.08 -2.02 -7.87
N GLU A 264 -3.08 -1.20 -7.56
CA GLU A 264 -3.99 -1.36 -6.42
C GLU A 264 -5.38 -0.80 -6.77
N MET A 265 -6.34 -0.83 -5.85
CA MET A 265 -7.75 -0.58 -6.18
C MET A 265 -8.43 0.55 -5.39
N GLU A 266 -7.74 1.23 -4.47
CA GLU A 266 -8.40 2.16 -3.54
C GLU A 266 -7.95 3.62 -3.66
N ALA A 267 -6.65 3.85 -3.86
CA ALA A 267 -6.02 5.15 -3.61
C ALA A 267 -6.61 6.31 -4.41
N ALA A 268 -7.09 6.07 -5.64
CA ALA A 268 -7.72 7.11 -6.45
C ALA A 268 -8.95 7.75 -5.78
N GLY A 269 -9.65 7.01 -4.89
CA GLY A 269 -10.78 7.54 -4.13
C GLY A 269 -10.37 8.45 -2.98
N LEU A 270 -9.10 8.36 -2.57
CA LEU A 270 -8.56 9.07 -1.41
C LEU A 270 -7.83 10.35 -1.79
N MET A 271 -6.99 10.33 -2.83
CA MET A 271 -6.00 11.40 -3.07
C MET A 271 -6.57 12.82 -3.05
N ASN A 272 -7.81 13.02 -3.53
CA ASN A 272 -8.45 14.33 -3.59
C ASN A 272 -9.29 14.70 -2.35
N GLN A 273 -9.66 13.72 -1.52
CA GLN A 273 -10.58 13.90 -0.38
C GLN A 273 -9.94 13.55 0.97
N PHE A 274 -8.78 12.90 0.96
CA PHE A 274 -8.06 12.45 2.12
C PHE A 274 -6.57 12.52 1.78
N PRO A 275 -5.92 13.69 2.01
CA PRO A 275 -4.52 13.87 1.67
C PRO A 275 -3.63 12.83 2.35
N CYS A 276 -3.19 11.83 1.58
CA CYS A 276 -2.48 10.67 2.10
C CYS A 276 -1.27 10.27 1.28
N LEU A 277 -0.35 9.55 1.92
CA LEU A 277 0.68 8.78 1.25
C LEU A 277 0.18 7.34 1.05
N VAL A 278 0.48 6.74 -0.10
CA VAL A 278 0.10 5.37 -0.43
C VAL A 278 1.33 4.48 -0.32
N ILE A 279 1.23 3.39 0.43
CA ILE A 279 2.33 2.45 0.69
C ILE A 279 1.79 1.04 0.42
N ARG A 280 2.37 0.35 -0.56
CA ARG A 280 1.93 -0.98 -0.99
C ARG A 280 3.05 -1.99 -0.85
N GLY A 281 2.81 -3.04 -0.06
CA GLY A 281 3.63 -4.24 -0.08
C GLY A 281 3.26 -5.11 -1.28
N ILE A 282 4.26 -5.63 -1.99
CA ILE A 282 4.02 -6.36 -3.23
C ILE A 282 3.67 -7.82 -2.94
N CYS A 283 2.45 -8.23 -3.28
CA CYS A 283 1.94 -9.58 -3.00
C CYS A 283 1.72 -10.45 -4.25
N ASP A 284 1.73 -9.85 -5.43
CA ASP A 284 1.63 -10.52 -6.72
C ASP A 284 2.26 -9.64 -7.81
N TYR A 285 2.31 -10.12 -9.06
CA TYR A 285 2.88 -9.40 -10.19
C TYR A 285 1.83 -8.77 -11.11
N SER A 286 0.60 -8.55 -10.66
CA SER A 286 -0.47 -7.97 -11.48
C SER A 286 -0.74 -8.77 -12.79
N ASP A 287 -0.63 -10.09 -12.72
CA ASP A 287 -0.87 -10.99 -13.84
C ASP A 287 -1.78 -12.18 -13.48
N SER A 288 -1.91 -13.12 -14.41
CA SER A 288 -2.73 -14.31 -14.25
C SER A 288 -2.26 -15.26 -13.14
N HIS A 289 -1.01 -15.16 -12.67
CA HIS A 289 -0.42 -16.01 -11.61
C HIS A 289 -0.68 -15.47 -10.20
N LYS A 290 -1.46 -14.40 -10.07
CA LYS A 290 -1.85 -13.83 -8.78
C LYS A 290 -2.41 -14.89 -7.83
N ASN A 291 -1.80 -14.99 -6.65
CA ASN A 291 -2.23 -15.86 -5.56
C ASN A 291 -2.23 -15.10 -4.21
N LYS A 292 -2.54 -15.81 -3.12
CA LYS A 292 -2.69 -15.21 -1.77
C LYS A 292 -1.51 -15.48 -0.83
N GLU A 293 -0.48 -16.20 -1.28
CA GLU A 293 0.62 -16.67 -0.42
C GLU A 293 1.40 -15.52 0.22
N TRP A 294 1.68 -14.47 -0.56
CA TRP A 294 2.51 -13.35 -0.13
C TRP A 294 1.74 -12.22 0.56
N GLN A 295 0.39 -12.25 0.56
CA GLN A 295 -0.42 -11.13 1.06
C GLN A 295 -0.13 -10.78 2.52
N GLY A 296 0.05 -11.79 3.39
CA GLY A 296 0.36 -11.54 4.79
C GLY A 296 1.71 -10.86 5.01
N TYR A 297 2.79 -11.38 4.41
CA TYR A 297 4.11 -10.76 4.54
C TYR A 297 4.17 -9.38 3.88
N ALA A 298 3.59 -9.21 2.69
CA ALA A 298 3.52 -7.93 2.00
C ALA A 298 2.80 -6.87 2.85
N ALA A 299 1.69 -7.22 3.51
CA ALA A 299 1.00 -6.33 4.44
C ALA A 299 1.90 -5.93 5.63
N MET A 300 2.70 -6.86 6.16
CA MET A 300 3.65 -6.58 7.24
C MET A 300 4.76 -5.63 6.79
N ALA A 301 5.31 -5.83 5.59
CA ALA A 301 6.34 -4.97 5.02
C ALA A 301 5.84 -3.53 4.85
N ALA A 302 4.65 -3.36 4.25
CA ALA A 302 4.02 -2.04 4.09
C ALA A 302 3.78 -1.35 5.46
N ALA A 303 3.27 -2.09 6.45
CA ALA A 303 3.02 -1.56 7.79
C ALA A 303 4.32 -1.23 8.55
N ALA A 304 5.38 -2.01 8.35
CA ALA A 304 6.70 -1.73 8.92
C ALA A 304 7.25 -0.40 8.37
N TYR A 305 7.19 -0.20 7.05
CA TYR A 305 7.63 1.05 6.42
C TYR A 305 6.77 2.25 6.88
N ALA A 306 5.45 2.10 6.94
CA ALA A 306 4.55 3.14 7.44
C ALA A 306 4.90 3.57 8.88
N LYS A 307 5.27 2.61 9.73
CA LYS A 307 5.75 2.90 11.08
C LYS A 307 7.07 3.67 11.08
N ASP A 308 8.02 3.27 10.25
CA ASP A 308 9.32 3.91 10.18
C ASP A 308 9.19 5.36 9.66
N LEU A 309 8.38 5.57 8.63
CA LEU A 309 8.01 6.89 8.11
C LEU A 309 7.45 7.80 9.21
N LEU A 310 6.48 7.33 9.99
CA LEU A 310 5.88 8.13 11.06
C LEU A 310 6.91 8.50 12.14
N ARG A 311 7.91 7.66 12.40
CA ARG A 311 8.98 7.97 13.38
C ARG A 311 9.89 9.10 12.93
N ARG A 312 10.02 9.33 11.62
CA ARG A 312 10.80 10.45 11.06
C ARG A 312 10.08 11.79 11.19
N ILE A 313 8.76 11.80 11.37
CA ILE A 313 7.97 13.03 11.41
C ILE A 313 7.90 13.60 12.84
N PRO A 314 8.36 14.84 13.08
CA PRO A 314 8.18 15.50 14.37
C PRO A 314 6.68 15.80 14.64
N PRO A 315 6.14 15.55 15.85
CA PRO A 315 4.73 15.80 16.17
C PRO A 315 4.24 17.22 15.88
N ASN A 316 5.06 18.22 16.21
CA ASN A 316 4.72 19.63 15.98
C ASN A 316 4.55 19.97 14.48
N LYS A 317 5.16 19.20 13.58
CA LYS A 317 4.95 19.36 12.13
C LYS A 317 3.60 18.81 11.69
N VAL A 318 3.16 17.69 12.28
CA VAL A 318 1.80 17.17 12.04
C VAL A 318 0.77 18.14 12.61
N GLU A 319 0.98 18.68 13.81
CA GLU A 319 0.07 19.65 14.43
C GLU A 319 -0.05 20.96 13.64
N ALA A 320 1.00 21.34 12.90
CA ALA A 320 1.00 22.53 12.04
C ALA A 320 0.25 22.33 10.71
N GLU A 321 0.05 21.08 10.26
CA GLU A 321 -0.77 20.79 9.08
C GLU A 321 -2.23 21.12 9.36
N LYS A 322 -2.97 21.60 8.35
CA LYS A 322 -4.42 21.86 8.52
C LYS A 322 -5.15 20.54 8.77
N ARG A 323 -6.25 20.59 9.53
CA ARG A 323 -7.12 19.42 9.68
C ARG A 323 -7.73 19.10 8.34
N ILE A 324 -7.80 17.81 7.98
CA ILE A 324 -8.30 17.42 6.65
C ILE A 324 -9.75 17.90 6.46
N GLY A 325 -10.61 17.82 7.49
CA GLY A 325 -11.98 18.34 7.42
C GLY A 325 -12.05 19.85 7.08
N GLU A 326 -11.08 20.65 7.52
CA GLU A 326 -10.99 22.09 7.18
C GLU A 326 -10.53 22.30 5.73
N ILE A 327 -9.67 21.41 5.20
CA ILE A 327 -9.22 21.46 3.80
C ILE A 327 -10.37 21.16 2.84
N LEU A 328 -11.26 20.22 3.19
CA LEU A 328 -12.37 19.81 2.32
C LEU A 328 -13.58 20.75 2.37
N SER A 329 -13.66 21.58 3.41
CA SER A 329 -14.79 22.51 3.61
C SER A 329 -14.56 23.90 3.01
N GLY A 330 -13.34 24.18 2.53
CA GLY A 330 -12.95 25.46 1.91
C GLY A 330 -12.78 25.34 0.42
#